data_AF-A0A7C2KLY1-F1
#
_entry.id   AF-A0A7C2KLY1-F1
#
_cell.length_a   1.000
_cell.length_b   1.000
_cell.length_c   1.000
_cell.angle_alpha   90.00
_cell.angle_beta   90.00
_cell.angle_gamma   90.00
#
_symmetry.space_group_name_H-M   'P 1'
#
loop_
_entity.id
_entity.type
_entity.pdbx_description
1 polymer ?
#
loop_
_entity_poly.entity_id
_entity_poly.type
_entity_poly.pdbx_seq_one_letter_code
_entity_poly.pdbx_strand_id
1 'polypeptide(L)'
;MNDGSLLADLTALVGEQHVVDHPGGYAIYGQSPLLSVAPGSLEELAQTVARLAAERVAIVPWGGGTQQMWGRPPARPFAVVITNRLSRILDYTPDDLTISVEAGMTLGALSTALAANGQMLPIDAPLPERATIGGLLATAMDGPRRLGYGSARDLLIGIRVVEATGRVSKAGGMVVKNVSGFDMMKLYLGSFGTLAIIASANFKLIPQPRVAASMLCRATSPEPLWKVVNAIAASQLTPVAVEYLEGVELTGATFALAVRSEGLPAAVERHLRDVTSFATQAGVRAEVLRDEAHSSLWTAINDLPQTATVAADELVVRITCLPATMPGVLATARTATQRLYIPLQGSVRALNGVAYLRVRGAVDQLREWHAAIIQAAPQTTI
;
A
#
# COMPACT_ATOMS: atom_id res chain seq x y z
N MET A 1 22.25 -12.99 27.87
CA MET A 1 20.99 -12.26 27.79
C MET A 1 20.27 -12.58 29.09
N ASN A 2 19.99 -11.58 29.94
CA ASN A 2 19.28 -11.82 31.19
C ASN A 2 17.78 -11.61 30.91
N ASP A 3 17.17 -12.58 30.23
CA ASP A 3 15.84 -12.44 29.61
C ASP A 3 14.76 -12.03 30.62
N GLY A 4 14.89 -12.48 31.88
CA GLY A 4 14.01 -12.08 32.97
C GLY A 4 14.10 -10.60 33.35
N SER A 5 15.28 -9.97 33.22
CA SER A 5 15.44 -8.54 33.48
C SER A 5 14.83 -7.70 32.37
N LEU A 6 15.02 -8.09 31.10
CA LEU A 6 14.47 -7.36 29.97
C LEU A 6 12.93 -7.35 30.00
N LEU A 7 12.31 -8.49 30.28
CA LEU A 7 10.86 -8.60 30.35
C LEU A 7 10.28 -7.75 31.49
N ALA A 8 10.92 -7.78 32.67
CA ALA A 8 10.53 -6.96 33.81
C ALA A 8 10.64 -5.45 33.51
N ASP A 9 11.73 -5.02 32.88
CA ASP A 9 11.93 -3.62 32.50
C ASP A 9 10.85 -3.16 31.52
N LEU A 10 10.59 -3.94 30.46
CA LEU A 10 9.57 -3.62 29.47
C LEU A 10 8.16 -3.61 30.09
N THR A 11 7.89 -4.54 31.00
CA THR A 11 6.62 -4.61 31.74
C THR A 11 6.41 -3.37 32.61
N ALA A 12 7.46 -2.90 33.29
CA ALA A 12 7.40 -1.66 34.06
C ALA A 12 7.18 -0.42 33.17
N LEU A 13 7.69 -0.44 31.93
CA LEU A 13 7.54 0.66 30.98
C LEU A 13 6.15 0.76 30.38
N VAL A 14 5.59 -0.34 29.87
CA VAL A 14 4.33 -0.30 29.08
C VAL A 14 3.14 -0.92 29.79
N GLY A 15 3.35 -1.63 30.91
CA GLY A 15 2.34 -2.42 31.61
C GLY A 15 2.32 -3.90 31.19
N GLU A 16 1.98 -4.78 32.14
CA GLU A 16 2.01 -6.25 31.97
C GLU A 16 1.15 -6.74 30.81
N GLN A 17 -0.04 -6.17 30.64
CA GLN A 17 -0.95 -6.53 29.55
C GLN A 17 -0.45 -6.15 28.14
N HIS A 18 0.68 -5.43 28.05
CA HIS A 18 1.24 -4.90 26.82
C HIS A 18 2.62 -5.50 26.48
N VAL A 19 3.05 -6.52 27.23
CA VAL A 19 4.25 -7.31 26.94
C VAL A 19 3.87 -8.79 26.90
N VAL A 20 4.29 -9.50 25.85
CA VAL A 20 4.06 -10.94 25.74
C VAL A 20 5.37 -11.62 25.45
N ASP A 21 5.73 -12.60 26.28
CA ASP A 21 6.86 -13.49 26.06
C ASP A 21 6.48 -14.56 25.03
N HIS A 22 7.34 -14.80 24.03
CA HIS A 22 7.14 -15.76 22.93
C HIS A 22 5.74 -15.75 22.27
N PRO A 23 5.31 -14.63 21.66
CA PRO A 23 3.96 -14.51 21.14
C PRO A 23 3.75 -15.29 19.83
N GLY A 24 2.70 -16.12 19.77
CA GLY A 24 2.41 -16.99 18.61
C GLY A 24 1.86 -16.30 17.35
N GLY A 25 1.48 -15.02 17.43
CA GLY A 25 0.78 -14.30 16.34
C GLY A 25 1.66 -13.46 15.40
N TYR A 26 2.98 -13.46 15.60
CA TYR A 26 3.90 -12.52 14.94
C TYR A 26 5.06 -13.20 14.21
N ALA A 27 4.86 -14.44 13.77
CA ALA A 27 5.89 -15.17 13.05
C ALA A 27 6.17 -14.55 11.66
N ILE A 28 7.44 -14.44 11.30
CA ILE A 28 7.89 -13.95 9.98
C ILE A 28 8.71 -15.06 9.32
N TYR A 29 8.22 -15.57 8.19
CA TYR A 29 8.81 -16.71 7.49
C TYR A 29 9.09 -17.92 8.42
N GLY A 30 8.16 -18.22 9.32
CA GLY A 30 8.27 -19.32 10.29
C GLY A 30 9.14 -19.01 11.52
N GLN A 31 9.79 -17.85 11.59
CA GLN A 31 10.56 -17.44 12.75
C GLN A 31 9.67 -16.72 13.76
N SER A 32 9.64 -17.20 15.01
CA SER A 32 8.89 -16.57 16.09
C SER A 32 9.74 -15.50 16.79
N PRO A 33 9.14 -14.37 17.21
CA PRO A 33 9.85 -13.38 18.02
C PRO A 33 10.15 -13.90 19.43
N LEU A 34 11.13 -13.28 20.07
CA LEU A 34 11.43 -13.48 21.49
C LEU A 34 10.29 -12.96 22.37
N LEU A 35 9.82 -11.75 22.06
CA LEU A 35 8.75 -11.08 22.79
C LEU A 35 8.04 -10.07 21.89
N SER A 36 6.85 -9.63 22.30
CA SER A 36 6.22 -8.42 21.76
C SER A 36 5.99 -7.37 22.85
N VAL A 37 6.08 -6.10 22.46
CA VAL A 37 5.81 -4.94 23.32
C VAL A 37 4.91 -3.98 22.55
N ALA A 38 3.83 -3.52 23.18
CA ALA A 38 2.91 -2.56 22.60
C ALA A 38 2.96 -1.22 23.38
N PRO A 39 3.87 -0.29 23.08
CA PRO A 39 3.88 1.03 23.70
C PRO A 39 2.64 1.86 23.32
N GLY A 40 2.10 2.60 24.28
CA GLY A 40 0.90 3.44 24.15
C GLY A 40 1.19 4.95 24.08
N SER A 41 2.45 5.36 24.16
CA SER A 41 2.87 6.74 24.00
C SER A 41 4.21 6.85 23.25
N LEU A 42 4.51 8.06 22.76
CA LEU A 42 5.80 8.35 22.15
C LEU A 42 6.98 8.09 23.11
N GLU A 43 6.79 8.41 24.39
CA GLU A 43 7.80 8.20 25.43
C GLU A 43 8.03 6.71 25.68
N GLU A 44 6.95 5.94 25.86
CA GLU A 44 7.02 4.47 25.98
C GLU A 44 7.71 3.84 24.78
N LEU A 45 7.40 4.30 23.56
CA LEU A 45 8.03 3.81 22.33
C LEU A 45 9.54 4.11 22.34
N ALA A 46 9.92 5.33 22.68
CA ALA A 46 11.33 5.75 22.76
C ALA A 46 12.12 4.91 23.77
N GLN A 47 11.56 4.73 24.98
CA GLN A 47 12.19 3.97 26.05
C GLN A 47 12.25 2.47 25.72
N THR A 48 11.21 1.91 25.11
CA THR A 48 11.18 0.52 24.62
C THR A 48 12.29 0.27 23.60
N VAL A 49 12.43 1.15 22.61
CA VAL A 49 13.47 1.02 21.58
C VAL A 49 14.87 1.15 22.20
N ALA A 50 15.09 2.13 23.08
CA ALA A 50 16.36 2.27 23.79
C ALA A 50 16.73 1.02 24.60
N ARG A 51 15.75 0.43 25.31
CA ARG A 51 15.97 -0.75 26.15
C ARG A 51 16.33 -1.99 25.31
N LEU A 52 15.59 -2.23 24.23
CA LEU A 52 15.87 -3.34 23.29
C LEU A 52 17.23 -3.17 22.60
N ALA A 53 17.59 -1.93 22.25
CA ALA A 53 18.89 -1.62 21.65
C ALA A 53 20.05 -1.87 22.63
N ALA A 54 19.89 -1.54 23.92
CA ALA A 54 20.89 -1.81 24.95
C ALA A 54 21.19 -3.31 25.12
N GLU A 55 20.16 -4.17 25.00
CA GLU A 55 20.32 -5.64 25.00
C GLU A 55 20.74 -6.22 23.64
N ARG A 56 20.94 -5.36 22.62
CA ARG A 56 21.23 -5.78 21.24
C ARG A 56 20.18 -6.77 20.71
N VAL A 57 18.91 -6.56 21.00
CA VAL A 57 17.80 -7.32 20.40
C VAL A 57 17.43 -6.70 19.04
N ALA A 58 17.09 -7.51 18.02
CA ALA A 58 16.55 -6.94 16.78
C ALA A 58 15.14 -6.42 17.01
N ILE A 59 14.79 -5.32 16.36
CA ILE A 59 13.48 -4.73 16.49
C ILE A 59 12.77 -4.85 15.14
N VAL A 60 11.58 -5.42 15.17
CA VAL A 60 10.66 -5.44 14.04
C VAL A 60 9.44 -4.59 14.39
N PRO A 61 9.28 -3.41 13.78
CA PRO A 61 8.07 -2.60 13.96
C PRO A 61 6.86 -3.31 13.36
N TRP A 62 5.72 -3.24 14.04
CA TRP A 62 4.51 -3.95 13.64
C TRP A 62 3.27 -3.09 13.84
N GLY A 63 2.59 -2.73 12.74
CA GLY A 63 1.28 -2.10 12.78
C GLY A 63 0.17 -3.12 12.51
N GLY A 64 -0.46 -3.03 11.33
CA GLY A 64 -1.51 -3.97 10.91
C GLY A 64 -1.06 -5.39 10.55
N GLY A 65 0.26 -5.58 10.38
CA GLY A 65 0.85 -6.84 9.90
C GLY A 65 0.59 -7.14 8.41
N THR A 66 -0.02 -6.21 7.66
CA THR A 66 -0.54 -6.43 6.31
C THR A 66 0.54 -6.60 5.23
N GLN A 67 1.78 -6.21 5.51
CA GLN A 67 2.92 -6.34 4.59
C GLN A 67 4.17 -6.95 5.26
N GLN A 68 4.03 -7.64 6.40
CA GLN A 68 5.22 -8.17 7.12
C GLN A 68 5.93 -9.32 6.44
N MET A 69 5.28 -9.92 5.43
CA MET A 69 5.88 -10.93 4.57
C MET A 69 6.59 -10.32 3.35
N TRP A 70 6.83 -9.01 3.35
CA TRP A 70 7.61 -8.34 2.31
C TRP A 70 9.05 -8.16 2.77
N GLY A 71 9.98 -8.27 1.83
CA GLY A 71 11.41 -8.12 2.10
C GLY A 71 12.06 -9.40 2.64
N ARG A 72 13.13 -9.22 3.42
CA ARG A 72 13.94 -10.34 3.94
C ARG A 72 13.49 -10.75 5.35
N PRO A 73 13.58 -12.04 5.69
CA PRO A 73 13.38 -12.48 7.07
C PRO A 73 14.38 -11.80 8.02
N PRO A 74 14.03 -11.62 9.31
CA PRO A 74 14.97 -11.23 10.34
C PRO A 74 16.20 -12.15 10.35
N ALA A 75 17.39 -11.56 10.42
CA ALA A 75 18.67 -12.28 10.40
C ALA A 75 19.13 -12.76 11.79
N ARG A 76 18.47 -12.31 12.86
CA ARG A 76 18.80 -12.58 14.26
C ARG A 76 17.53 -12.61 15.10
N PRO A 77 17.57 -13.21 16.31
CA PRO A 77 16.44 -13.15 17.24
C PRO A 77 15.94 -11.72 17.45
N PHE A 78 14.62 -11.55 17.40
CA PHE A 78 13.98 -10.24 17.32
C PHE A 78 12.82 -10.12 18.30
N ALA A 79 12.57 -8.89 18.72
CA ALA A 79 11.37 -8.47 19.39
C ALA A 79 10.46 -7.72 18.41
N VAL A 80 9.15 -7.82 18.64
CA VAL A 80 8.15 -7.10 17.86
C VAL A 80 7.67 -5.89 18.65
N VAL A 81 7.76 -4.71 18.05
CA VAL A 81 7.26 -3.46 18.66
C VAL A 81 5.98 -3.03 17.96
N ILE A 82 4.86 -3.16 18.67
CA ILE A 82 3.51 -3.00 18.14
C ILE A 82 3.06 -1.55 18.29
N THR A 83 2.65 -0.91 17.19
CA THR A 83 2.28 0.52 17.20
C THR A 83 0.78 0.78 17.35
N ASN A 84 -0.08 -0.24 17.38
CA ASN A 84 -1.55 -0.09 17.33
C ASN A 84 -2.15 0.75 18.46
N ARG A 85 -1.50 0.84 19.62
CA ARG A 85 -1.94 1.70 20.73
C ARG A 85 -1.65 3.20 20.47
N LEU A 86 -0.74 3.51 19.54
CA LEU A 86 -0.50 4.86 19.02
C LEU A 86 -1.50 5.15 17.91
N SER A 87 -2.77 5.36 18.24
CA SER A 87 -3.87 5.48 17.27
C SER A 87 -4.71 6.75 17.41
N ARG A 88 -4.18 7.80 18.03
CA ARG A 88 -4.88 9.08 18.22
C ARG A 88 -4.69 10.04 17.05
N ILE A 89 -5.67 10.91 16.85
CA ILE A 89 -5.49 12.18 16.12
C ILE A 89 -4.78 13.14 17.09
N LEU A 90 -3.62 13.63 16.69
CA LEU A 90 -2.79 14.53 17.51
C LEU A 90 -3.15 16.00 17.29
N ASP A 91 -3.50 16.33 16.05
CA ASP A 91 -3.90 17.67 15.63
C ASP A 91 -4.74 17.56 14.36
N TYR A 92 -5.80 18.36 14.23
CA TYR A 92 -6.64 18.38 13.04
C TYR A 92 -7.18 19.78 12.82
N THR A 93 -6.77 20.39 11.70
CA THR A 93 -7.23 21.72 11.28
C THR A 93 -7.97 21.57 9.95
N PRO A 94 -9.30 21.36 9.97
CA PRO A 94 -10.08 21.14 8.75
C PRO A 94 -10.00 22.31 7.76
N ASP A 95 -10.00 23.54 8.24
CA ASP A 95 -9.94 24.75 7.40
C ASP A 95 -8.62 24.85 6.63
N ASP A 96 -7.52 24.36 7.21
CA ASP A 96 -6.20 24.31 6.59
C ASP A 96 -5.97 23.04 5.78
N LEU A 97 -6.94 22.11 5.77
CA LEU A 97 -6.82 20.77 5.16
C LEU A 97 -5.58 20.04 5.65
N THR A 98 -5.31 20.05 6.96
CA THR A 98 -4.15 19.34 7.53
C THR A 98 -4.51 18.52 8.74
N ILE A 99 -3.86 17.37 8.91
CA ILE A 99 -4.03 16.48 10.05
C ILE A 99 -2.71 15.87 10.50
N SER A 100 -2.55 15.67 11.80
CA SER A 100 -1.49 14.88 12.43
C SER A 100 -2.09 13.68 13.14
N VAL A 101 -1.60 12.49 12.84
CA VAL A 101 -2.10 11.23 13.43
C VAL A 101 -0.95 10.35 13.88
N GLU A 102 -1.21 9.54 14.90
CA GLU A 102 -0.28 8.52 15.35
C GLU A 102 -0.21 7.34 14.36
N ALA A 103 0.96 6.71 14.30
CA ALA A 103 1.30 5.73 13.26
C ALA A 103 0.49 4.43 13.30
N GLY A 104 -0.09 4.09 14.45
CA GLY A 104 -0.95 2.92 14.64
C GLY A 104 -2.41 3.14 14.24
N MET A 105 -2.83 4.37 13.92
CA MET A 105 -4.16 4.62 13.37
C MET A 105 -4.33 3.88 12.04
N THR A 106 -5.48 3.24 11.83
CA THR A 106 -5.78 2.54 10.57
C THR A 106 -6.27 3.50 9.50
N LEU A 107 -6.07 3.15 8.23
CA LEU A 107 -6.55 3.96 7.11
C LEU A 107 -8.08 4.08 7.11
N GLY A 108 -8.79 3.01 7.50
CA GLY A 108 -10.25 3.01 7.66
C GLY A 108 -10.74 3.96 8.76
N ALA A 109 -10.11 3.92 9.93
CA ALA A 109 -10.43 4.83 11.03
C ALA A 109 -10.15 6.30 10.66
N LEU A 110 -9.01 6.56 9.99
CA LEU A 110 -8.69 7.90 9.50
C LEU A 110 -9.71 8.38 8.47
N SER A 111 -10.08 7.54 7.50
CA SER A 111 -11.07 7.87 6.47
C SER A 111 -12.42 8.22 7.08
N THR A 112 -12.85 7.48 8.10
CA THR A 112 -14.09 7.74 8.85
C THR A 112 -14.04 9.10 9.56
N ALA A 113 -12.93 9.43 10.23
CA ALA A 113 -12.77 10.71 10.91
C ALA A 113 -12.79 11.91 9.95
N LEU A 114 -12.18 11.77 8.77
CA LEU A 114 -12.12 12.84 7.77
C LEU A 114 -13.46 13.04 7.04
N ALA A 115 -14.23 11.97 6.84
CA ALA A 115 -15.52 12.04 6.16
C ALA A 115 -16.53 12.96 6.87
N ALA A 116 -16.44 13.08 8.19
CA ALA A 116 -17.29 13.99 8.98
C ALA A 116 -17.17 15.47 8.55
N ASN A 117 -16.02 15.86 7.97
CA ASN A 117 -15.78 17.21 7.44
C ASN A 117 -15.78 17.26 5.91
N GLY A 118 -16.23 16.20 5.22
CA GLY A 118 -16.20 16.12 3.75
C GLY A 118 -14.79 16.14 3.18
N GLN A 119 -13.81 15.61 3.91
CA GLN A 119 -12.39 15.56 3.53
C GLN A 119 -11.91 14.12 3.33
N MET A 120 -10.77 13.97 2.66
CA MET A 120 -10.10 12.69 2.52
C MET A 120 -8.58 12.83 2.47
N LEU A 121 -7.89 11.79 2.94
CA LEU A 121 -6.52 11.49 2.57
C LEU A 121 -6.60 10.52 1.37
N PRO A 122 -6.25 10.93 0.13
CA PRO A 122 -6.53 10.16 -1.07
C PRO A 122 -5.50 9.05 -1.32
N ILE A 123 -5.26 8.24 -0.30
CA ILE A 123 -4.40 7.06 -0.34
C ILE A 123 -5.30 5.83 -0.29
N ASP A 124 -5.09 4.92 -1.23
CA ASP A 124 -5.72 3.61 -1.25
C ASP A 124 -4.70 2.56 -0.79
N ALA A 125 -5.16 1.55 -0.03
CA ALA A 125 -4.36 0.40 0.37
C ALA A 125 -5.27 -0.82 0.63
N PRO A 126 -4.75 -2.06 0.45
CA PRO A 126 -5.48 -3.27 0.82
C PRO A 126 -5.74 -3.31 2.33
N LEU A 127 -6.86 -3.92 2.72
CA LEU A 127 -7.24 -4.13 4.12
C LEU A 127 -7.24 -2.84 4.95
N PRO A 128 -7.97 -1.77 4.55
CA PRO A 128 -7.88 -0.44 5.17
C PRO A 128 -8.19 -0.43 6.67
N GLU A 129 -9.04 -1.35 7.14
CA GLU A 129 -9.37 -1.51 8.57
C GLU A 129 -8.24 -2.09 9.42
N ARG A 130 -7.21 -2.66 8.77
CA ARG A 130 -6.01 -3.20 9.42
C ARG A 130 -4.77 -2.39 9.07
N ALA A 131 -4.67 -1.88 7.85
CA ALA A 131 -3.51 -1.16 7.36
C ALA A 131 -3.32 0.15 8.14
N THR A 132 -2.24 0.21 8.90
CA THR A 132 -1.88 1.36 9.75
C THR A 132 -1.09 2.40 8.98
N ILE A 133 -1.25 3.69 9.31
CA ILE A 133 -0.51 4.81 8.67
C ILE A 133 1.00 4.58 8.68
N GLY A 134 1.58 4.16 9.80
CA GLY A 134 3.00 3.85 9.91
C GLY A 134 3.45 2.74 8.97
N GLY A 135 2.66 1.67 8.86
CA GLY A 135 2.90 0.57 7.92
C GLY A 135 2.84 1.01 6.46
N LEU A 136 1.85 1.81 6.09
CA LEU A 136 1.70 2.36 4.73
C LEU A 136 2.90 3.22 4.34
N LEU A 137 3.34 4.10 5.25
CA LEU A 137 4.52 4.94 5.01
C LEU A 137 5.80 4.10 4.96
N ALA A 138 6.01 3.19 5.92
CA ALA A 138 7.21 2.36 5.98
C ALA A 138 7.38 1.47 4.74
N THR A 139 6.29 1.00 4.13
CA THR A 139 6.31 0.15 2.94
C THR A 139 6.16 0.92 1.62
N ALA A 140 5.96 2.25 1.70
CA ALA A 140 5.59 3.08 0.55
C ALA A 140 4.42 2.50 -0.25
N MET A 141 3.46 1.91 0.47
CA MET A 141 2.27 1.31 -0.13
C MET A 141 1.42 2.39 -0.80
N ASP A 142 0.86 2.03 -1.93
CA ASP A 142 0.04 2.88 -2.76
C ASP A 142 -1.13 2.08 -3.35
N GLY A 143 -2.08 2.77 -3.99
CA GLY A 143 -3.20 2.13 -4.65
C GLY A 143 -3.62 2.89 -5.91
N PRO A 144 -4.77 2.54 -6.49
CA PRO A 144 -5.22 3.05 -7.78
C PRO A 144 -5.29 4.58 -7.87
N ARG A 145 -5.77 5.26 -6.80
CA ARG A 145 -5.81 6.73 -6.73
C ARG A 145 -4.46 7.43 -6.86
N ARG A 146 -3.34 6.70 -6.79
CA ARG A 146 -2.00 7.27 -6.99
C ARG A 146 -1.87 8.04 -8.31
N LEU A 147 -2.55 7.59 -9.37
CA LEU A 147 -2.51 8.24 -10.67
C LEU A 147 -3.05 9.68 -10.61
N GLY A 148 -4.22 9.88 -9.99
CA GLY A 148 -4.89 11.18 -9.92
C GLY A 148 -4.41 12.11 -8.81
N TYR A 149 -4.07 11.55 -7.64
CA TYR A 149 -3.80 12.33 -6.43
C TYR A 149 -2.34 12.30 -5.96
N GLY A 150 -1.48 11.52 -6.62
CA GLY A 150 -0.12 11.30 -6.19
C GLY A 150 -0.02 10.27 -5.05
N SER A 151 1.19 10.16 -4.49
CA SER A 151 1.52 9.16 -3.48
C SER A 151 1.50 9.73 -2.06
N ALA A 152 1.61 8.84 -1.05
CA ALA A 152 1.83 9.26 0.33
C ALA A 152 3.03 10.22 0.48
N ARG A 153 4.06 10.08 -0.37
CA ARG A 153 5.23 10.96 -0.43
C ARG A 153 4.87 12.41 -0.71
N ASP A 154 3.83 12.63 -1.51
CA ASP A 154 3.41 13.95 -1.98
C ASP A 154 2.46 14.61 -0.97
N LEU A 155 1.78 13.79 -0.17
CA LEU A 155 0.79 14.21 0.83
C LEU A 155 1.40 14.41 2.23
N LEU A 156 2.53 13.75 2.52
CA LEU A 156 3.24 13.85 3.79
C LEU A 156 3.92 15.23 3.94
N ILE A 157 3.60 15.94 5.02
CA ILE A 157 4.14 17.27 5.34
C ILE A 157 4.89 17.32 6.67
N GLY A 158 4.74 16.30 7.52
CA GLY A 158 5.44 16.15 8.79
C GLY A 158 5.59 14.68 9.20
N ILE A 159 6.64 14.33 9.94
CA ILE A 159 6.80 13.01 10.55
C ILE A 159 7.52 13.12 11.89
N ARG A 160 7.21 12.20 12.80
CA ARG A 160 8.00 11.94 14.00
C ARG A 160 8.36 10.46 14.06
N VAL A 161 9.62 10.18 14.35
CA VAL A 161 10.18 8.83 14.37
C VAL A 161 11.00 8.60 15.64
N VAL A 162 11.15 7.32 16.00
CA VAL A 162 12.05 6.84 17.05
C VAL A 162 13.17 6.04 16.39
N GLU A 163 14.38 6.56 16.47
CA GLU A 163 15.59 5.94 15.91
C GLU A 163 16.02 4.72 16.72
N ALA A 164 16.95 3.93 16.17
CA ALA A 164 17.44 2.70 16.80
C ALA A 164 18.04 2.89 18.21
N THR A 165 18.40 4.11 18.60
CA THR A 165 18.90 4.44 19.96
C THR A 165 17.79 4.84 20.94
N GLY A 166 16.54 4.89 20.50
CA GLY A 166 15.41 5.46 21.22
C GLY A 166 15.30 6.99 21.10
N ARG A 167 16.23 7.65 20.40
CA ARG A 167 16.14 9.09 20.16
C ARG A 167 14.93 9.43 19.29
N VAL A 168 14.16 10.43 19.73
CA VAL A 168 13.05 10.98 18.95
C VAL A 168 13.57 12.03 17.98
N SER A 169 13.24 11.85 16.70
CA SER A 169 13.53 12.80 15.64
C SER A 169 12.25 13.25 14.94
N LYS A 170 12.25 14.48 14.43
CA LYS A 170 11.14 15.05 13.66
C LYS A 170 11.65 15.65 12.36
N ALA A 171 10.82 15.60 11.33
CA ALA A 171 11.07 16.29 10.07
C ALA A 171 9.75 16.86 9.54
N GLY A 172 9.84 17.98 8.81
CA GLY A 172 8.67 18.73 8.34
C GLY A 172 7.85 19.38 9.46
N GLY A 173 6.56 19.61 9.22
CA GLY A 173 5.64 20.25 10.16
C GLY A 173 4.21 20.32 9.63
N MET A 174 3.33 21.00 10.37
CA MET A 174 1.94 21.27 9.95
C MET A 174 1.90 22.49 8.99
N VAL A 175 2.76 22.51 7.98
CA VAL A 175 2.85 23.59 7.00
C VAL A 175 2.90 23.02 5.59
N VAL A 176 2.08 23.55 4.68
CA VAL A 176 1.97 23.04 3.31
C VAL A 176 3.22 23.35 2.48
N LYS A 177 3.91 24.45 2.76
CA LYS A 177 5.16 24.83 2.11
C LYS A 177 6.28 24.93 3.13
N ASN A 178 7.29 24.08 2.98
CA ASN A 178 8.54 24.15 3.72
C ASN A 178 9.70 24.15 2.73
N VAL A 179 10.53 25.21 2.76
CA VAL A 179 11.66 25.40 1.84
C VAL A 179 13.01 25.39 2.56
N SER A 180 13.03 24.95 3.82
CA SER A 180 14.22 24.98 4.68
C SER A 180 14.74 23.57 4.93
N GLY A 181 16.00 23.34 4.55
CA GLY A 181 16.70 22.08 4.80
C GLY A 181 16.31 20.94 3.85
N PHE A 182 16.77 19.73 4.18
CA PHE A 182 16.42 18.53 3.43
C PHE A 182 15.02 18.03 3.79
N ASP A 183 14.33 17.47 2.81
CA ASP A 183 13.04 16.81 3.02
C ASP A 183 13.23 15.43 3.66
N MET A 184 13.67 15.43 4.92
CA MET A 184 14.06 14.23 5.65
C MET A 184 12.90 13.27 5.92
N MET A 185 11.65 13.74 5.85
CA MET A 185 10.48 12.88 6.01
C MET A 185 10.44 11.79 4.95
N LYS A 186 10.79 12.19 3.73
CA LYS A 186 10.80 11.35 2.54
C LYS A 186 11.87 10.25 2.57
N LEU A 187 12.82 10.31 3.50
CA LEU A 187 13.80 9.24 3.75
C LEU A 187 13.15 8.01 4.41
N TYR A 188 12.17 8.22 5.29
CA TYR A 188 11.53 7.14 6.05
C TYR A 188 10.46 6.39 5.23
N LEU A 189 9.96 7.02 4.17
CA LEU A 189 9.00 6.42 3.26
C LEU A 189 9.66 5.26 2.49
N GLY A 190 9.10 4.05 2.60
CA GLY A 190 9.66 2.85 1.96
C GLY A 190 10.90 2.28 2.68
N SER A 191 11.19 2.73 3.91
CA SER A 191 12.34 2.24 4.69
C SER A 191 12.12 0.86 5.33
N PHE A 192 10.91 0.30 5.27
CA PHE A 192 10.51 -0.95 5.94
C PHE A 192 10.79 -0.95 7.46
N GLY A 193 10.86 0.22 8.09
CA GLY A 193 11.18 0.35 9.51
C GLY A 193 12.67 0.11 9.85
N THR A 194 13.53 -0.05 8.84
CA THR A 194 14.97 -0.32 9.04
C THR A 194 15.76 0.89 9.53
N LEU A 195 15.26 2.11 9.29
CA LEU A 195 15.91 3.36 9.70
C LEU A 195 15.41 3.86 11.06
N ALA A 196 14.11 3.74 11.31
CA ALA A 196 13.44 4.19 12.53
C ALA A 196 12.00 3.63 12.59
N ILE A 197 11.40 3.65 13.78
CA ILE A 197 9.97 3.40 13.96
C ILE A 197 9.21 4.70 13.75
N ILE A 198 8.25 4.73 12.83
CA ILE A 198 7.37 5.89 12.63
C ILE A 198 6.38 5.94 13.80
N ALA A 199 6.34 7.07 14.50
CA ALA A 199 5.48 7.29 15.67
C ALA A 199 4.24 8.13 15.31
N SER A 200 4.40 9.15 14.46
CA SER A 200 3.30 9.97 13.97
C SER A 200 3.61 10.55 12.59
N ALA A 201 2.58 10.90 11.84
CA ALA A 201 2.68 11.50 10.52
C ALA A 201 1.66 12.63 10.35
N ASN A 202 2.04 13.64 9.57
CA ASN A 202 1.21 14.78 9.26
C ASN A 202 0.96 14.83 7.75
N PHE A 203 -0.28 15.08 7.37
CA PHE A 203 -0.71 15.07 5.98
C PHE A 203 -1.43 16.35 5.59
N LYS A 204 -1.27 16.72 4.33
CA LYS A 204 -2.23 17.56 3.63
C LYS A 204 -3.41 16.70 3.15
N LEU A 205 -4.60 17.24 3.29
CA LEU A 205 -5.86 16.63 2.93
C LEU A 205 -6.42 17.28 1.67
N ILE A 206 -7.44 16.66 1.10
CA ILE A 206 -8.24 17.28 0.03
C ILE A 206 -9.73 17.14 0.34
N PRO A 207 -10.59 18.00 -0.23
CA PRO A 207 -12.02 17.80 -0.21
C PRO A 207 -12.40 16.47 -0.89
N GLN A 208 -13.45 15.82 -0.40
CA GLN A 208 -14.04 14.69 -1.10
C GLN A 208 -14.61 15.13 -2.46
N PRO A 209 -14.51 14.28 -3.49
CA PRO A 209 -15.06 14.58 -4.79
C PRO A 209 -16.59 14.66 -4.70
N ARG A 210 -17.22 15.58 -5.46
CA ARG A 210 -18.69 15.73 -5.47
C ARG A 210 -19.39 14.50 -6.04
N VAL A 211 -18.78 13.89 -7.04
CA VAL A 211 -19.24 12.63 -7.64
C VAL A 211 -18.07 11.75 -8.02
N ALA A 212 -18.32 10.44 -8.06
CA ALA A 212 -17.41 9.43 -8.55
C ALA A 212 -18.17 8.45 -9.45
N ALA A 213 -17.52 8.01 -10.52
CA ALA A 213 -18.06 6.96 -11.39
C ALA A 213 -16.91 6.19 -12.04
N SER A 214 -17.23 5.06 -12.65
CA SER A 214 -16.23 4.26 -13.37
C SER A 214 -16.73 3.71 -14.67
N MET A 215 -15.80 3.56 -15.60
CA MET A 215 -16.01 2.76 -16.79
C MET A 215 -15.36 1.40 -16.57
N LEU A 216 -16.12 0.32 -16.76
CA LEU A 216 -15.62 -1.05 -16.76
C LEU A 216 -15.71 -1.62 -18.17
N CYS A 217 -14.55 -1.83 -18.77
CA CYS A 217 -14.38 -2.38 -20.11
C CYS A 217 -13.99 -3.85 -20.00
N ARG A 218 -14.61 -4.75 -20.77
CA ARG A 218 -14.36 -6.20 -20.73
C ARG A 218 -13.98 -6.72 -22.11
N ALA A 219 -13.00 -7.63 -22.16
CA ALA A 219 -12.55 -8.23 -23.42
C ALA A 219 -12.15 -9.70 -23.24
N THR A 220 -12.12 -10.44 -24.35
CA THR A 220 -11.62 -11.83 -24.42
C THR A 220 -10.13 -11.90 -24.76
N SER A 221 -9.52 -10.79 -25.16
CA SER A 221 -8.09 -10.65 -25.40
C SER A 221 -7.58 -9.30 -24.87
N PRO A 222 -6.28 -9.18 -24.56
CA PRO A 222 -5.73 -7.97 -23.94
C PRO A 222 -5.58 -6.79 -24.90
N GLU A 223 -5.35 -7.03 -26.20
CA GLU A 223 -4.96 -6.00 -27.17
C GLU A 223 -6.00 -4.87 -27.31
N PRO A 224 -7.33 -5.13 -27.38
CA PRO A 224 -8.34 -4.08 -27.42
C PRO A 224 -8.32 -3.17 -26.18
N LEU A 225 -8.08 -3.72 -24.99
CA LEU A 225 -8.02 -2.93 -23.75
C LEU A 225 -6.81 -2.01 -23.75
N TRP A 226 -5.65 -2.47 -24.23
CA TRP A 226 -4.46 -1.62 -24.37
C TRP A 226 -4.63 -0.51 -25.41
N LYS A 227 -5.45 -0.70 -26.45
CA LYS A 227 -5.85 0.41 -27.33
C LYS A 227 -6.62 1.49 -26.58
N VAL A 228 -7.52 1.10 -25.67
CA VAL A 228 -8.25 2.05 -24.81
C VAL A 228 -7.30 2.77 -23.86
N VAL A 229 -6.37 2.06 -23.21
CA VAL A 229 -5.34 2.66 -22.35
C VAL A 229 -4.52 3.71 -23.12
N ASN A 230 -4.05 3.38 -24.32
CA ASN A 230 -3.26 4.29 -25.16
C ASN A 230 -4.08 5.51 -25.60
N ALA A 231 -5.37 5.33 -25.93
CA ALA A 231 -6.26 6.43 -26.27
C ALA A 231 -6.47 7.38 -25.08
N ILE A 232 -6.63 6.84 -23.87
CA ILE A 232 -6.68 7.64 -22.64
C ILE A 232 -5.38 8.41 -22.44
N ALA A 233 -4.22 7.75 -22.55
CA ALA A 233 -2.91 8.37 -22.38
C ALA A 233 -2.62 9.48 -23.40
N ALA A 234 -3.14 9.36 -24.63
CA ALA A 234 -3.01 10.36 -25.69
C ALA A 234 -4.05 11.49 -25.60
N SER A 235 -5.03 11.38 -24.70
CA SER A 235 -6.11 12.35 -24.52
C SER A 235 -5.77 13.41 -23.47
N GLN A 236 -6.67 14.37 -23.29
CA GLN A 236 -6.62 15.37 -22.21
C GLN A 236 -7.42 14.93 -20.96
N LEU A 237 -7.84 13.66 -20.89
CA LEU A 237 -8.55 13.13 -19.72
C LEU A 237 -7.57 12.96 -18.56
N THR A 238 -8.05 13.21 -17.34
CA THR A 238 -7.29 13.03 -16.10
C THR A 238 -8.01 12.08 -15.16
N PRO A 239 -8.22 10.81 -15.55
CA PRO A 239 -8.83 9.83 -14.66
C PRO A 239 -7.98 9.63 -13.41
N VAL A 240 -8.61 9.33 -12.28
CA VAL A 240 -7.88 9.16 -11.02
C VAL A 240 -7.26 7.78 -10.86
N ALA A 241 -7.72 6.80 -11.65
CA ALA A 241 -7.13 5.47 -11.77
C ALA A 241 -7.45 4.83 -13.13
N VAL A 242 -6.53 3.99 -13.61
CA VAL A 242 -6.68 3.16 -14.81
C VAL A 242 -6.05 1.80 -14.51
N GLU A 243 -6.89 0.83 -14.14
CA GLU A 243 -6.46 -0.50 -13.70
C GLU A 243 -6.81 -1.56 -14.75
N TYR A 244 -5.79 -2.19 -15.31
CA TYR A 244 -5.94 -3.38 -16.14
C TYR A 244 -5.93 -4.61 -15.23
N LEU A 245 -6.91 -5.48 -15.44
CA LEU A 245 -7.17 -6.67 -14.63
C LEU A 245 -7.15 -7.91 -15.51
N GLU A 246 -6.60 -8.99 -14.97
CA GLU A 246 -6.44 -10.24 -15.69
C GLU A 246 -6.55 -11.44 -14.76
N GLY A 247 -7.30 -12.47 -15.19
CA GLY A 247 -7.42 -13.72 -14.45
C GLY A 247 -8.11 -13.58 -13.09
N VAL A 248 -8.79 -12.45 -12.84
CA VAL A 248 -9.55 -12.18 -11.63
C VAL A 248 -11.04 -12.35 -11.90
N GLU A 249 -11.73 -13.11 -11.07
CA GLU A 249 -13.16 -13.40 -11.25
C GLU A 249 -14.05 -12.16 -11.02
N LEU A 250 -13.51 -11.12 -10.38
CA LEU A 250 -14.19 -9.88 -10.01
C LEU A 250 -15.02 -9.26 -11.14
N THR A 251 -14.53 -9.34 -12.38
CA THR A 251 -15.14 -8.67 -13.53
C THR A 251 -15.96 -9.59 -14.42
N GLY A 252 -16.10 -10.89 -14.09
CA GLY A 252 -16.82 -11.86 -14.93
C GLY A 252 -16.27 -11.98 -16.36
N ALA A 253 -15.01 -11.60 -16.58
CA ALA A 253 -14.31 -11.65 -17.87
C ALA A 253 -12.83 -11.94 -17.63
N THR A 254 -12.17 -12.61 -18.57
CA THR A 254 -10.73 -12.94 -18.49
C THR A 254 -9.86 -11.69 -18.38
N PHE A 255 -10.24 -10.63 -19.12
CA PHE A 255 -9.55 -9.36 -19.14
C PHE A 255 -10.53 -8.22 -18.93
N ALA A 256 -10.12 -7.24 -18.12
CA ALA A 256 -10.89 -6.04 -17.92
C ALA A 256 -10.00 -4.80 -17.75
N LEU A 257 -10.58 -3.64 -18.00
CA LEU A 257 -10.00 -2.33 -17.72
C LEU A 257 -11.02 -1.52 -16.92
N ALA A 258 -10.64 -1.11 -15.71
CA ALA A 258 -11.42 -0.24 -14.86
C ALA A 258 -10.82 1.18 -14.87
N VAL A 259 -11.63 2.17 -15.24
CA VAL A 259 -11.22 3.58 -15.29
C VAL A 259 -12.02 4.36 -14.25
N ARG A 260 -11.34 4.94 -13.26
CA ARG A 260 -11.95 5.73 -12.18
C ARG A 260 -11.97 7.20 -12.53
N SER A 261 -13.09 7.86 -12.30
CA SER A 261 -13.22 9.31 -12.41
C SER A 261 -13.87 9.87 -11.15
N GLU A 262 -13.27 10.91 -10.59
CA GLU A 262 -13.72 11.60 -9.38
C GLU A 262 -13.62 13.11 -9.60
N GLY A 263 -14.60 13.89 -9.15
CA GLY A 263 -14.54 15.34 -9.22
C GLY A 263 -15.91 16.01 -9.39
N LEU A 264 -15.95 17.03 -10.25
CA LEU A 264 -17.20 17.73 -10.59
C LEU A 264 -18.05 16.89 -11.57
N PRO A 265 -19.39 16.96 -11.49
CA PRO A 265 -20.28 16.19 -12.36
C PRO A 265 -19.94 16.28 -13.86
N ALA A 266 -19.76 17.48 -14.40
CA ALA A 266 -19.46 17.67 -15.81
C ALA A 266 -18.13 17.03 -16.25
N ALA A 267 -17.13 16.99 -15.38
CA ALA A 267 -15.84 16.36 -15.66
C ALA A 267 -15.97 14.83 -15.69
N VAL A 268 -16.68 14.27 -14.71
CA VAL A 268 -16.94 12.82 -14.65
C VAL A 268 -17.77 12.37 -15.85
N GLU A 269 -18.83 13.09 -16.23
CA GLU A 269 -19.62 12.74 -17.42
C GLU A 269 -18.81 12.83 -18.72
N ARG A 270 -17.89 13.81 -18.83
CA ARG A 270 -16.95 13.87 -19.95
C ARG A 270 -16.04 12.65 -20.00
N HIS A 271 -15.45 12.25 -18.86
CA HIS A 271 -14.59 11.07 -18.80
C HIS A 271 -15.35 9.82 -19.24
N LEU A 272 -16.57 9.61 -18.75
CA LEU A 272 -17.39 8.45 -19.12
C LEU A 272 -17.67 8.42 -20.62
N ARG A 273 -18.16 9.54 -21.20
CA ARG A 273 -18.47 9.63 -22.63
C ARG A 273 -17.24 9.37 -23.50
N ASP A 274 -16.12 10.02 -23.21
CA ASP A 274 -14.92 9.95 -24.04
C ASP A 274 -14.30 8.54 -23.94
N VAL A 275 -14.27 7.92 -22.75
CA VAL A 275 -13.82 6.52 -22.57
C VAL A 275 -14.76 5.53 -23.25
N THR A 276 -16.09 5.73 -23.24
CA THR A 276 -17.03 4.92 -24.02
C THR A 276 -16.72 4.99 -25.52
N SER A 277 -16.40 6.18 -26.04
CA SER A 277 -16.00 6.35 -27.44
C SER A 277 -14.72 5.57 -27.75
N PHE A 278 -13.70 5.65 -26.90
CA PHE A 278 -12.46 4.88 -27.09
C PHE A 278 -12.71 3.37 -27.04
N ALA A 279 -13.53 2.90 -26.10
CA ALA A 279 -13.91 1.49 -26.01
C ALA A 279 -14.65 1.01 -27.27
N THR A 280 -15.59 1.82 -27.77
CA THR A 280 -16.34 1.52 -29.00
C THR A 280 -15.41 1.42 -30.21
N GLN A 281 -14.48 2.36 -30.37
CA GLN A 281 -13.48 2.34 -31.45
C GLN A 281 -12.53 1.14 -31.35
N ALA A 282 -12.25 0.68 -30.14
CA ALA A 282 -11.43 -0.51 -29.89
C ALA A 282 -12.23 -1.83 -30.00
N GLY A 283 -13.55 -1.78 -30.20
CA GLY A 283 -14.41 -2.97 -30.24
C GLY A 283 -14.62 -3.63 -28.87
N VAL A 284 -14.56 -2.85 -27.79
CA VAL A 284 -14.64 -3.32 -26.40
C VAL A 284 -16.00 -2.99 -25.80
N ARG A 285 -16.61 -3.98 -25.13
CA ARG A 285 -17.83 -3.74 -24.34
C ARG A 285 -17.49 -2.93 -23.10
N ALA A 286 -18.18 -1.82 -22.91
CA ALA A 286 -17.99 -0.92 -21.77
C ALA A 286 -19.29 -0.72 -21.00
N GLU A 287 -19.19 -0.61 -19.67
CA GLU A 287 -20.30 -0.42 -18.75
C GLU A 287 -19.97 0.69 -17.75
N VAL A 288 -20.93 1.57 -17.49
CA VAL A 288 -20.80 2.63 -16.48
C VAL A 288 -21.24 2.09 -15.13
N LEU A 289 -20.39 2.27 -14.12
CA LEU A 289 -20.67 1.94 -12.73
C LEU A 289 -20.73 3.22 -11.89
N ARG A 290 -21.73 3.29 -11.00
CA ARG A 290 -21.96 4.40 -10.06
C ARG A 290 -22.23 3.86 -8.67
N ASP A 291 -22.17 4.75 -7.68
CA ASP A 291 -22.59 4.51 -6.29
C ASP A 291 -21.98 3.24 -5.68
N GLU A 292 -22.83 2.29 -5.28
CA GLU A 292 -22.40 1.02 -4.67
C GLU A 292 -21.58 0.16 -5.63
N ALA A 293 -22.00 0.03 -6.89
CA ALA A 293 -21.27 -0.78 -7.88
C ALA A 293 -19.87 -0.21 -8.15
N HIS A 294 -19.73 1.13 -8.16
CA HIS A 294 -18.43 1.80 -8.22
C HIS A 294 -17.58 1.48 -6.99
N SER A 295 -18.11 1.70 -5.79
CA SER A 295 -17.37 1.55 -4.53
C SER A 295 -16.93 0.10 -4.29
N SER A 296 -17.81 -0.86 -4.58
CA SER A 296 -17.54 -2.30 -4.44
C SER A 296 -16.45 -2.77 -5.40
N LEU A 297 -16.44 -2.29 -6.65
CA LEU A 297 -15.37 -2.61 -7.60
C LEU A 297 -14.01 -2.12 -7.08
N TRP A 298 -13.89 -0.87 -6.64
CA TRP A 298 -12.61 -0.31 -6.21
C TRP A 298 -12.12 -0.88 -4.89
N THR A 299 -13.03 -1.23 -3.98
CA THR A 299 -12.68 -1.96 -2.76
C THR A 299 -12.06 -3.31 -3.10
N ALA A 300 -12.69 -4.08 -4.00
CA ALA A 300 -12.16 -5.37 -4.43
C ALA A 300 -10.84 -5.24 -5.21
N ILE A 301 -10.69 -4.25 -6.10
CA ILE A 301 -9.42 -3.99 -6.79
C ILE A 301 -8.30 -3.66 -5.81
N ASN A 302 -8.57 -2.88 -4.76
CA ASN A 302 -7.56 -2.52 -3.75
C ASN A 302 -7.04 -3.75 -2.99
N ASP A 303 -7.89 -4.74 -2.74
CA ASP A 303 -7.50 -5.96 -2.03
C ASP A 303 -6.81 -6.99 -2.96
N LEU A 304 -7.01 -6.90 -4.28
CA LEU A 304 -6.35 -7.75 -5.28
C LEU A 304 -4.91 -7.27 -5.60
N PRO A 305 -3.97 -8.17 -5.92
CA PRO A 305 -3.70 -9.48 -5.33
C PRO A 305 -2.79 -9.37 -4.09
N GLN A 306 -2.91 -8.28 -3.32
CA GLN A 306 -1.94 -7.86 -2.29
C GLN A 306 -2.23 -8.45 -0.90
N THR A 307 -3.24 -9.31 -0.76
CA THR A 307 -3.64 -9.89 0.53
C THR A 307 -2.45 -10.57 1.22
N ALA A 308 -2.20 -10.19 2.47
CA ALA A 308 -1.01 -10.47 3.28
C ALA A 308 -0.64 -11.97 3.46
N THR A 309 -1.53 -12.88 3.10
CA THR A 309 -1.31 -14.32 3.20
C THR A 309 -1.09 -14.89 1.82
N VAL A 310 0.18 -15.07 1.47
CA VAL A 310 0.62 -15.83 0.31
C VAL A 310 0.76 -17.28 0.76
N ALA A 311 0.04 -18.21 0.14
CA ALA A 311 0.18 -19.64 0.45
C ALA A 311 1.59 -20.13 0.07
N ALA A 312 2.00 -21.28 0.62
CA ALA A 312 3.34 -21.83 0.37
C ALA A 312 3.60 -22.16 -1.11
N ASP A 313 2.54 -22.37 -1.90
CA ASP A 313 2.54 -22.63 -3.33
C ASP A 313 2.19 -21.39 -4.18
N GLU A 314 2.25 -20.19 -3.59
CA GLU A 314 1.96 -18.93 -4.28
C GLU A 314 3.16 -17.99 -4.29
N LEU A 315 3.21 -17.15 -5.33
CA LEU A 315 4.16 -16.06 -5.44
C LEU A 315 3.43 -14.81 -5.89
N VAL A 316 3.64 -13.72 -5.15
CA VAL A 316 3.17 -12.37 -5.54
C VAL A 316 4.39 -11.52 -5.84
N VAL A 317 4.44 -10.94 -7.05
CA VAL A 317 5.53 -10.08 -7.50
C VAL A 317 4.97 -8.70 -7.83
N ARG A 318 5.60 -7.69 -7.26
CA ARG A 318 5.41 -6.30 -7.69
C ARG A 318 6.43 -5.99 -8.78
N ILE A 319 5.96 -5.62 -9.95
CA ILE A 319 6.75 -5.24 -11.11
C ILE A 319 6.67 -3.73 -11.31
N THR A 320 7.81 -3.11 -11.63
CA THR A 320 7.86 -1.71 -12.05
C THR A 320 8.59 -1.60 -13.38
N CYS A 321 7.95 -1.02 -14.39
CA CYS A 321 8.54 -0.74 -15.69
C CYS A 321 7.92 0.53 -16.31
N LEU A 322 8.41 0.95 -17.48
CA LEU A 322 7.76 2.04 -18.20
C LEU A 322 6.34 1.60 -18.62
N PRO A 323 5.32 2.48 -18.55
CA PRO A 323 3.95 2.15 -18.98
C PRO A 323 3.92 1.57 -20.41
N ALA A 324 4.73 2.13 -21.32
CA ALA A 324 4.83 1.68 -22.70
C ALA A 324 5.35 0.24 -22.87
N THR A 325 6.16 -0.27 -21.93
CA THR A 325 6.71 -1.64 -21.98
C THR A 325 5.85 -2.66 -21.24
N MET A 326 4.90 -2.21 -20.41
CA MET A 326 4.06 -3.06 -19.57
C MET A 326 3.31 -4.15 -20.37
N PRO A 327 2.71 -3.88 -21.55
CA PRO A 327 2.04 -4.93 -22.32
C PRO A 327 2.98 -6.09 -22.68
N GLY A 328 4.23 -5.79 -23.02
CA GLY A 328 5.24 -6.80 -23.34
C GLY A 328 5.64 -7.63 -22.12
N VAL A 329 5.78 -7.00 -20.95
CA VAL A 329 6.09 -7.71 -19.69
C VAL A 329 4.96 -8.67 -19.32
N LEU A 330 3.70 -8.23 -19.44
CA LEU A 330 2.53 -9.08 -19.17
C LEU A 330 2.38 -10.21 -20.19
N ALA A 331 2.73 -9.96 -21.46
CA ALA A 331 2.76 -11.02 -22.47
C ALA A 331 3.79 -12.10 -22.10
N THR A 332 5.00 -11.72 -21.69
CA THR A 332 6.02 -12.67 -21.19
C THR A 332 5.51 -13.45 -19.97
N ALA A 333 4.89 -12.75 -19.01
CA ALA A 333 4.32 -13.38 -17.81
C ALA A 333 3.29 -14.46 -18.16
N ARG A 334 2.38 -14.13 -19.09
CA ARG A 334 1.32 -15.03 -19.58
C ARG A 334 1.88 -16.22 -20.35
N THR A 335 2.83 -15.99 -21.26
CA THR A 335 3.45 -17.08 -22.03
C THR A 335 4.17 -18.06 -21.10
N ALA A 336 4.86 -17.53 -20.08
CA ALA A 336 5.51 -18.37 -19.07
C ALA A 336 4.48 -19.20 -18.28
N THR A 337 3.37 -18.60 -17.81
CA THR A 337 2.34 -19.36 -17.09
C THR A 337 1.62 -20.40 -17.95
N GLN A 338 1.37 -20.11 -19.23
CA GLN A 338 0.79 -21.07 -20.18
C GLN A 338 1.70 -22.28 -20.40
N ARG A 339 3.01 -22.05 -20.59
CA ARG A 339 4.00 -23.13 -20.74
C ARG A 339 4.12 -24.00 -19.49
N LEU A 340 3.99 -23.38 -18.32
CA LEU A 340 4.10 -24.03 -17.01
C LEU A 340 2.78 -24.63 -16.51
N TYR A 341 1.66 -24.36 -17.19
CA TYR A 341 0.30 -24.77 -16.79
C TYR A 341 -0.10 -24.29 -15.38
N ILE A 342 0.24 -23.04 -15.05
CA ILE A 342 -0.11 -22.41 -13.76
C ILE A 342 -1.04 -21.21 -13.97
N PRO A 343 -1.96 -20.90 -13.03
CA PRO A 343 -2.81 -19.72 -13.11
C PRO A 343 -2.02 -18.42 -12.90
N LEU A 344 -2.46 -17.36 -13.59
CA LEU A 344 -1.96 -15.99 -13.45
C LEU A 344 -3.12 -15.07 -13.08
N GLN A 345 -2.93 -14.26 -12.04
CA GLN A 345 -3.79 -13.13 -11.70
C GLN A 345 -2.95 -11.85 -11.75
N GLY A 346 -3.50 -10.79 -12.32
CA GLY A 346 -2.82 -9.51 -12.46
C GLY A 346 -3.72 -8.34 -12.12
N SER A 347 -3.19 -7.40 -11.33
CA SER A 347 -3.71 -6.03 -11.22
C SER A 347 -2.63 -5.06 -11.63
N VAL A 348 -2.91 -4.24 -12.63
CA VAL A 348 -1.92 -3.40 -13.29
C VAL A 348 -2.39 -1.97 -13.36
N ARG A 349 -1.61 -1.09 -12.74
CA ARG A 349 -1.81 0.36 -12.82
C ARG A 349 -1.27 0.85 -14.16
N ALA A 350 -2.12 0.76 -15.19
CA ALA A 350 -1.70 0.78 -16.59
C ALA A 350 -0.93 2.05 -16.98
N LEU A 351 -1.26 3.19 -16.37
CA LEU A 351 -0.60 4.48 -16.63
C LEU A 351 0.52 4.83 -15.63
N ASN A 352 0.69 4.06 -14.55
CA ASN A 352 1.76 4.25 -13.56
C ASN A 352 2.95 3.30 -13.76
N GLY A 353 2.81 2.26 -14.58
CA GLY A 353 3.88 1.28 -14.82
C GLY A 353 4.13 0.34 -13.65
N VAL A 354 3.14 0.14 -12.78
CA VAL A 354 3.21 -0.78 -11.63
C VAL A 354 2.24 -1.92 -11.86
N ALA A 355 2.70 -3.16 -11.71
CA ALA A 355 1.87 -4.36 -11.78
C ALA A 355 2.08 -5.22 -10.54
N TYR A 356 0.99 -5.83 -10.06
CA TYR A 356 1.02 -6.89 -9.05
C TYR A 356 0.54 -8.16 -9.72
N LEU A 357 1.43 -9.15 -9.82
CA LEU A 357 1.13 -10.44 -10.42
C LEU A 357 1.16 -11.51 -9.33
N ARG A 358 0.14 -12.37 -9.32
CA ARG A 358 0.06 -13.53 -8.44
C ARG A 358 -0.02 -14.79 -9.29
N VAL A 359 0.84 -15.74 -8.99
CA VAL A 359 0.86 -17.07 -9.62
C VAL A 359 0.84 -18.14 -8.54
N ARG A 360 0.34 -19.32 -8.89
CA ARG A 360 0.25 -20.47 -7.97
C ARG A 360 0.76 -21.74 -8.64
N GLY A 361 1.67 -22.46 -8.01
CA GLY A 361 2.27 -23.67 -8.59
C GLY A 361 3.36 -24.27 -7.72
N ALA A 362 3.99 -25.34 -8.22
CA ALA A 362 5.15 -25.94 -7.56
C ALA A 362 6.34 -24.97 -7.52
N VAL A 363 7.18 -25.09 -6.49
CA VAL A 363 8.32 -24.18 -6.25
C VAL A 363 9.20 -24.00 -7.49
N ASP A 364 9.48 -25.07 -8.24
CA ASP A 364 10.31 -24.98 -9.44
C ASP A 364 9.61 -24.24 -10.61
N GLN A 365 8.29 -24.42 -10.76
CA GLN A 365 7.49 -23.62 -11.71
C GLN A 365 7.51 -22.14 -11.32
N LEU A 366 7.36 -21.82 -10.03
CA LEU A 366 7.40 -20.45 -9.52
C LEU A 366 8.77 -19.79 -9.75
N ARG A 367 9.86 -20.52 -9.52
CA ARG A 367 11.23 -20.05 -9.79
C ARG A 367 11.45 -19.77 -11.27
N GLU A 368 11.04 -20.69 -12.13
CA GLU A 368 11.18 -20.54 -13.58
C GLU A 368 10.35 -19.36 -14.10
N TRP A 369 9.11 -19.21 -13.64
CA TRP A 369 8.27 -18.07 -13.97
C TRP A 369 8.91 -16.75 -13.49
N HIS A 370 9.36 -16.68 -12.24
CA HIS A 370 10.01 -15.50 -11.68
C HIS A 370 11.25 -15.09 -12.48
N ALA A 371 12.10 -16.03 -12.90
CA ALA A 371 13.27 -15.73 -13.72
C ALA A 371 12.90 -15.07 -15.07
N ALA A 372 11.85 -15.56 -15.73
CA ALA A 372 11.35 -14.96 -16.97
C ALA A 372 10.85 -13.52 -16.78
N ILE A 373 10.18 -13.24 -15.65
CA ILE A 373 9.71 -11.88 -15.31
C ILE A 373 10.87 -10.93 -15.08
N ILE A 374 11.86 -11.32 -14.28
CA ILE A 374 13.03 -10.47 -14.00
C ILE A 374 13.81 -10.15 -15.28
N GLN A 375 13.89 -11.11 -16.22
CA GLN A 375 14.51 -10.85 -17.52
C GLN A 375 13.72 -9.83 -18.37
N ALA A 376 12.39 -9.90 -18.35
CA ALA A 376 11.53 -8.98 -19.11
C ALA A 376 11.42 -7.59 -18.48
N ALA A 377 11.54 -7.49 -17.15
CA ALA A 377 11.48 -6.26 -16.39
C ALA A 377 12.65 -6.17 -15.41
N PRO A 378 13.89 -5.97 -15.88
CA PRO A 378 15.09 -5.99 -15.03
C PRO A 378 15.14 -4.82 -14.03
N GLN A 379 14.34 -3.78 -14.25
CA GLN A 379 14.15 -2.65 -13.35
C GLN A 379 13.30 -3.01 -12.12
N THR A 380 12.68 -4.20 -12.11
CA THR A 380 11.88 -4.69 -11.00
C THR A 380 12.77 -4.91 -9.78
N THR A 381 12.61 -4.06 -8.78
CA THR A 381 13.20 -4.23 -7.46
C THR A 381 12.21 -5.02 -6.60
N ILE A 382 12.69 -6.11 -5.99
CA ILE A 382 11.91 -6.95 -5.06
C ILE A 382 11.67 -6.19 -3.76
#